data_AF-A0A968T5E0-F1
#
_entry.id   AF-A0A968T5E0-F1
#
_cell.length_a   1.000
_cell.length_b   1.000
_cell.length_c   1.000
_cell.angle_alpha   90.00
_cell.angle_beta   90.00
_cell.angle_gamma   90.00
#
_symmetry.space_group_name_H-M   'P 1'
#
loop_
_entity.id
_entity.type
_entity.pdbx_description
1 polymer ?
#
loop_
_entity_poly.entity_id
_entity_poly.type
_entity_poly.pdbx_seq_one_letter_code
_entity_poly.pdbx_strand_id
1 'polypeptide(L)'
;MIFLSLLIISLAFWFFQPKKKLNIFILDKTVTDFNFREHSSFTWVLRNNNIVNPNDQLYSAADDYYGFIPLQKGDKEKYRIRSIRLFEVLTISDQLDMVYYADSYGVFSSDLNDSSLNMRPYLIYGGLNQNDYLLLREMKRKKKLIIAEFNLLGSPTSELIRKKN
;
A
#
# COMPACT_ATOMS: atom_id res chain seq x y z
N MET A 1 -20.83 -34.71 1.71
CA MET A 1 -21.38 -34.14 0.45
C MET A 1 -21.96 -32.74 0.65
N ILE A 2 -22.81 -32.50 1.68
CA ILE A 2 -23.44 -31.18 1.94
C ILE A 2 -22.43 -30.04 2.21
N PHE A 3 -21.35 -30.31 2.96
CA PHE A 3 -20.32 -29.30 3.23
C PHE A 3 -19.60 -28.84 1.95
N LEU A 4 -19.28 -29.77 1.06
CA LEU A 4 -18.62 -29.46 -0.21
C LEU A 4 -19.54 -28.65 -1.13
N SER A 5 -20.83 -28.97 -1.17
CA SER A 5 -21.79 -28.20 -1.98
C SER A 5 -21.93 -26.77 -1.46
N LEU A 6 -21.92 -26.54 -0.14
CA LEU A 6 -21.95 -25.19 0.43
C LEU A 6 -20.73 -24.35 0.02
N LEU A 7 -19.52 -24.95 0.03
CA LEU A 7 -18.31 -24.27 -0.43
C LEU A 7 -18.38 -23.91 -1.91
N ILE A 8 -18.84 -24.83 -2.76
CA ILE A 8 -18.98 -24.61 -4.20
C ILE A 8 -20.00 -23.50 -4.47
N ILE A 9 -21.14 -23.53 -3.79
CA ILE A 9 -22.20 -22.52 -3.93
C ILE A 9 -21.67 -21.14 -3.51
N SER A 10 -20.97 -21.05 -2.38
CA SER A 10 -20.35 -19.78 -1.94
C SER A 10 -19.36 -19.24 -2.96
N LEU A 11 -18.51 -20.11 -3.52
CA LEU A 11 -17.52 -19.72 -4.52
C LEU A 11 -18.19 -19.29 -5.83
N ALA A 12 -19.25 -19.98 -6.25
CA ALA A 12 -20.05 -19.62 -7.42
C ALA A 12 -20.71 -18.25 -7.23
N PHE A 13 -21.34 -18.00 -6.07
CA PHE A 13 -21.91 -16.70 -5.76
C PHE A 13 -20.87 -15.58 -5.83
N TRP A 14 -19.68 -15.80 -5.27
CA TRP A 14 -18.60 -14.82 -5.35
C TRP A 14 -18.12 -14.61 -6.80
N PHE A 15 -18.00 -15.66 -7.60
CA PHE A 15 -17.56 -15.59 -8.99
C PHE A 15 -18.53 -14.80 -9.90
N PHE A 16 -19.84 -14.90 -9.66
CA PHE A 16 -20.87 -14.20 -10.44
C PHE A 16 -21.21 -12.80 -9.93
N GLN A 17 -20.60 -12.34 -8.84
CA GLN A 17 -20.80 -10.98 -8.36
C GLN A 17 -20.26 -9.96 -9.37
N PRO A 18 -20.99 -8.85 -9.60
CA PRO A 18 -20.55 -7.82 -10.51
C PRO A 18 -19.26 -7.15 -10.02
N LYS A 19 -18.33 -6.94 -10.95
CA LYS A 19 -17.07 -6.22 -10.68
C LYS A 19 -17.35 -4.73 -10.45
N LYS A 20 -16.68 -4.15 -9.47
CA LYS A 20 -16.73 -2.71 -9.16
C LYS A 20 -15.38 -2.09 -9.53
N LYS A 21 -15.37 -1.19 -10.50
CA LYS A 21 -14.16 -0.47 -10.87
C LYS A 21 -13.91 0.66 -9.87
N LEU A 22 -12.76 0.64 -9.21
CA LEU A 22 -12.28 1.73 -8.36
C LEU A 22 -10.79 1.91 -8.58
N ASN A 23 -10.35 3.14 -8.86
CA ASN A 23 -8.95 3.48 -8.99
C ASN A 23 -8.38 3.87 -7.61
N ILE A 24 -7.82 2.89 -6.93
CA ILE A 24 -7.31 3.01 -5.57
C ILE A 24 -5.78 3.11 -5.60
N PHE A 25 -5.25 4.12 -4.90
CA PHE A 25 -3.84 4.24 -4.60
C PHE A 25 -3.55 3.67 -3.21
N ILE A 26 -2.66 2.69 -3.14
CA ILE A 26 -2.26 2.03 -1.89
C ILE A 26 -0.83 2.44 -1.59
N LEU A 27 -0.58 3.03 -0.43
CA LEU A 27 0.76 3.35 0.06
C LEU A 27 1.11 2.44 1.23
N ASP A 28 2.22 1.73 1.12
CA ASP A 28 2.81 0.93 2.19
C ASP A 28 4.33 0.94 2.06
N LYS A 29 5.02 1.43 3.09
CA LYS A 29 6.48 1.60 3.08
C LYS A 29 7.24 0.50 3.83
N THR A 30 6.58 -0.52 4.38
CA THR A 30 7.20 -1.52 5.27
C THR A 30 7.31 -2.92 4.64
N VAL A 31 6.87 -3.12 3.40
CA VAL A 31 6.89 -4.43 2.72
C VAL A 31 8.33 -4.89 2.41
N THR A 32 8.95 -5.68 3.29
CA THR A 32 10.33 -6.16 3.13
C THR A 32 10.47 -7.60 2.61
N ASP A 33 9.37 -8.34 2.50
CA ASP A 33 9.38 -9.75 2.11
C ASP A 33 8.34 -10.12 1.05
N PHE A 34 8.47 -11.34 0.52
CA PHE A 34 7.57 -11.91 -0.49
C PHE A 34 6.38 -12.67 0.10
N ASN A 35 6.23 -12.71 1.43
CA ASN A 35 5.10 -13.35 2.07
C ASN A 35 3.90 -12.41 2.12
N PHE A 36 4.13 -11.09 2.10
CA PHE A 36 3.13 -10.03 2.06
C PHE A 36 2.06 -10.14 3.16
N ARG A 37 2.31 -10.92 4.23
CA ARG A 37 1.28 -11.29 5.21
C ARG A 37 0.68 -10.05 5.87
N GLU A 38 1.53 -9.12 6.27
CA GLU A 38 1.14 -7.89 6.97
C GLU A 38 0.42 -6.89 6.04
N HIS A 39 0.78 -6.85 4.75
CA HIS A 39 0.18 -5.95 3.74
C HIS A 39 -1.07 -6.53 3.04
N SER A 40 -1.28 -7.85 3.10
CA SER A 40 -2.28 -8.55 2.28
C SER A 40 -3.73 -8.24 2.64
N SER A 41 -3.99 -7.80 3.87
CA SER A 41 -5.34 -7.67 4.44
C SER A 41 -6.24 -6.75 3.59
N PHE A 42 -5.75 -5.58 3.22
CA PHE A 42 -6.53 -4.62 2.44
C PHE A 42 -6.83 -5.15 1.03
N THR A 43 -5.82 -5.67 0.32
CA THR A 43 -6.03 -6.23 -1.03
C THR A 43 -6.95 -7.46 -1.00
N TRP A 44 -6.92 -8.25 0.08
CA TRP A 44 -7.86 -9.35 0.29
C TRP A 44 -9.30 -8.83 0.41
N VAL A 45 -9.53 -7.75 1.17
CA VAL A 45 -10.86 -7.10 1.26
C VAL A 45 -11.32 -6.61 -0.11
N LEU A 46 -10.44 -5.97 -0.89
CA LEU A 46 -10.77 -5.50 -2.24
C LEU A 46 -11.17 -6.66 -3.15
N ARG A 47 -10.37 -7.73 -3.16
CA ARG A 47 -10.64 -8.95 -3.94
C ARG A 47 -11.96 -9.59 -3.54
N ASN A 48 -12.19 -9.79 -2.25
CA ASN A 48 -13.41 -10.40 -1.74
C ASN A 48 -14.67 -9.60 -2.14
N ASN A 49 -14.54 -8.28 -2.30
CA ASN A 49 -15.62 -7.41 -2.75
C ASN A 49 -15.70 -7.22 -4.28
N ASN A 50 -14.95 -8.01 -5.06
CA ASN A 50 -14.85 -7.91 -6.53
C ASN A 50 -14.49 -6.48 -7.01
N ILE A 51 -13.65 -5.79 -6.26
CA ILE A 51 -13.11 -4.48 -6.64
C ILE A 51 -11.93 -4.70 -7.58
N VAL A 52 -11.99 -4.07 -8.76
CA VAL A 52 -10.97 -4.15 -9.80
C VAL A 52 -10.40 -2.77 -10.11
N ASN A 53 -9.15 -2.75 -10.54
CA ASN A 53 -8.48 -1.55 -11.02
C ASN A 53 -9.07 -1.10 -12.38
N PRO A 54 -8.66 0.06 -12.92
CA PRO A 54 -9.15 0.56 -14.21
C PRO A 54 -8.97 -0.40 -15.39
N ASN A 55 -8.02 -1.33 -15.31
CA ASN A 55 -7.70 -2.34 -16.32
C ASN A 55 -8.49 -3.66 -16.14
N ASP A 56 -9.56 -3.67 -15.32
CA ASP A 56 -10.39 -4.84 -15.02
C ASP A 56 -9.68 -5.99 -14.26
N GLN A 57 -8.53 -5.69 -13.65
CA GLN A 57 -7.74 -6.66 -12.88
C GLN A 57 -8.00 -6.51 -11.38
N LEU A 58 -7.99 -7.64 -10.67
CA LEU A 58 -8.08 -7.68 -9.21
C LEU A 58 -6.77 -7.17 -8.58
N TYR A 59 -6.91 -6.32 -7.57
CA TYR A 59 -5.77 -5.78 -6.81
C TYR A 59 -4.87 -6.88 -6.23
N SER A 60 -3.56 -6.70 -6.28
CA SER A 60 -2.51 -7.63 -5.85
C SER A 60 -1.63 -7.01 -4.77
N ALA A 61 -1.45 -7.72 -3.65
CA ALA A 61 -0.52 -7.31 -2.59
C ALA A 61 0.94 -7.24 -3.07
N ALA A 62 1.29 -7.95 -4.14
CA ALA A 62 2.65 -7.95 -4.69
C ALA A 62 2.89 -6.76 -5.63
N ASP A 63 1.86 -6.27 -6.30
CA ASP A 63 2.01 -5.41 -7.48
C ASP A 63 1.36 -4.04 -7.33
N ASP A 64 0.27 -3.91 -6.56
CA ASP A 64 -0.62 -2.75 -6.58
C ASP A 64 -0.45 -1.84 -5.35
N TYR A 65 0.79 -1.53 -4.99
CA TYR A 65 1.11 -0.57 -3.93
C TYR A 65 2.32 0.30 -4.28
N TYR A 66 2.44 1.43 -3.59
CA TYR A 66 3.57 2.35 -3.62
C TYR A 66 4.35 2.22 -2.31
N GLY A 67 5.68 2.22 -2.43
CA GLY A 67 6.59 2.17 -1.31
C GLY A 67 7.81 1.28 -1.59
N PHE A 68 8.22 0.49 -0.60
CA PHE A 68 9.39 -0.39 -0.70
C PHE A 68 8.99 -1.71 -1.34
N ILE A 69 9.58 -2.07 -2.48
CA ILE A 69 9.21 -3.27 -3.24
C ILE A 69 10.41 -4.23 -3.30
N PRO A 70 10.33 -5.40 -2.65
CA PRO A 70 11.39 -6.40 -2.73
C PRO A 70 11.40 -7.02 -4.14
N LEU A 71 12.59 -7.24 -4.69
CA LEU A 71 12.81 -7.73 -6.06
C LEU A 71 13.22 -9.20 -6.12
N GLN A 72 13.75 -9.74 -5.02
CA GLN A 72 14.17 -11.13 -4.98
C GLN A 72 13.79 -11.83 -3.67
N LYS A 73 13.16 -13.00 -3.79
CA LYS A 73 12.78 -13.81 -2.62
C LYS A 73 14.04 -14.27 -1.87
N GLY A 74 14.10 -13.98 -0.58
CA GLY A 74 15.22 -14.34 0.29
C GLY A 74 16.40 -13.36 0.26
N ASP A 75 16.39 -12.36 -0.62
CA ASP A 75 17.40 -11.31 -0.71
C ASP A 75 16.72 -9.95 -0.56
N LYS A 76 16.78 -9.41 0.67
CA LYS A 76 16.08 -8.17 1.02
C LYS A 76 16.83 -6.91 0.54
N GLU A 77 18.11 -7.03 0.20
CA GLU A 77 18.92 -5.90 -0.30
C GLU A 77 18.55 -5.53 -1.74
N LYS A 78 17.97 -6.47 -2.49
CA LYS A 78 17.43 -6.20 -3.82
C LYS A 78 16.00 -5.68 -3.71
N TYR A 79 15.86 -4.37 -3.78
CA TYR A 79 14.58 -3.68 -3.75
C TYR A 79 14.52 -2.54 -4.77
N ARG A 80 13.32 -2.03 -4.99
CA ARG A 80 13.08 -0.75 -5.65
C ARG A 80 12.09 0.06 -4.83
N ILE A 81 12.18 1.38 -4.93
CA ILE A 81 11.21 2.28 -4.31
C ILE A 81 10.25 2.77 -5.40
N ARG A 82 8.96 2.49 -5.24
CA ARG A 82 7.91 3.09 -6.06
C ARG A 82 7.30 4.26 -5.30
N SER A 83 7.51 5.47 -5.80
CA SER A 83 6.97 6.70 -5.20
C SER A 83 6.36 7.59 -6.28
N ILE A 84 5.45 8.46 -5.86
CA ILE A 84 4.86 9.48 -6.74
C ILE A 84 5.83 10.65 -6.90
N ARG A 85 5.90 11.19 -8.12
CA ARG A 85 6.68 12.39 -8.41
C ARG A 85 5.82 13.63 -8.21
N LEU A 86 6.45 14.75 -7.87
CA LEU A 86 5.74 16.00 -7.57
C LEU A 86 4.81 16.46 -8.70
N PHE A 87 5.27 16.36 -9.96
CA PHE A 87 4.47 16.77 -11.12
C PHE A 87 3.29 15.84 -11.42
N GLU A 88 3.28 14.62 -10.87
CA GLU A 88 2.23 13.62 -11.09
C GLU A 88 1.07 13.81 -10.09
N VAL A 89 1.29 14.52 -8.98
CA VAL A 89 0.32 14.63 -7.88
C VAL A 89 -1.06 15.07 -8.37
N LEU A 90 -1.13 16.13 -9.17
CA LEU A 90 -2.40 16.65 -9.67
C LEU A 90 -3.08 15.63 -10.58
N THR A 91 -2.39 15.13 -11.59
CA THR A 91 -2.91 14.14 -12.55
C THR A 91 -3.40 12.87 -11.87
N ILE A 92 -2.60 12.31 -10.95
CA ILE A 92 -2.96 11.12 -10.18
C ILE A 92 -4.18 11.42 -9.30
N SER A 93 -4.17 12.53 -8.56
CA SER A 93 -5.30 12.89 -7.69
C SER A 93 -6.61 13.11 -8.44
N ASP A 94 -6.57 13.48 -9.72
CA ASP A 94 -7.76 13.57 -10.58
C ASP A 94 -8.33 12.21 -10.96
N GLN A 95 -7.45 11.23 -11.23
CA GLN A 95 -7.83 9.90 -11.69
C GLN A 95 -8.25 8.94 -10.58
N LEU A 96 -7.75 9.13 -9.36
CA LEU A 96 -8.03 8.24 -8.23
C LEU A 96 -9.45 8.41 -7.71
N ASP A 97 -10.10 7.34 -7.30
CA ASP A 97 -11.35 7.40 -6.53
C ASP A 97 -11.07 7.50 -5.03
N MET A 98 -9.95 6.91 -4.61
CA MET A 98 -9.60 6.72 -3.21
C MET A 98 -8.09 6.59 -3.03
N VAL A 99 -7.62 6.96 -1.84
CA VAL A 99 -6.30 6.57 -1.32
C VAL A 99 -6.43 5.74 -0.06
N TYR A 100 -5.56 4.73 0.07
CA TYR A 100 -5.34 3.93 1.27
C TYR A 100 -3.88 4.10 1.70
N TYR A 101 -3.68 4.67 2.89
CA TYR A 101 -2.37 4.85 3.49
C TYR A 101 -2.21 3.85 4.63
N ALA A 102 -1.41 2.82 4.40
CA ALA A 102 -1.08 1.79 5.37
C ALA A 102 0.06 2.27 6.29
N ASP A 103 1.05 1.40 6.53
CA ASP A 103 2.21 1.76 7.33
C ASP A 103 3.19 2.65 6.56
N SER A 104 3.60 3.71 7.25
CA SER A 104 4.58 4.68 6.76
C SER A 104 5.92 4.58 7.50
N TYR A 105 6.05 3.71 8.51
CA TYR A 105 7.25 3.61 9.35
C TYR A 105 8.51 3.40 8.49
N GLY A 106 8.42 2.49 7.53
CA GLY A 106 9.48 2.24 6.58
C GLY A 106 10.37 1.04 6.92
N VAL A 107 11.50 0.99 6.25
CA VAL A 107 12.51 -0.06 6.30
C VAL A 107 13.81 0.52 6.85
N PHE A 108 14.36 -0.14 7.86
CA PHE A 108 15.65 0.16 8.47
C PHE A 108 16.72 -0.81 8.01
N SER A 109 18.00 -0.46 8.18
CA SER A 109 19.13 -1.35 7.84
C SER A 109 19.05 -2.72 8.52
N SER A 110 18.57 -2.76 9.77
CA SER A 110 18.34 -4.01 10.51
C SER A 110 17.33 -4.95 9.83
N ASP A 111 16.40 -4.42 9.04
CA ASP A 111 15.35 -5.20 8.41
C ASP A 111 15.85 -5.94 7.16
N LEU A 112 16.95 -5.48 6.55
CA LEU A 112 17.54 -6.02 5.32
C LEU A 112 18.58 -7.13 5.54
N ASN A 113 18.71 -7.63 6.78
CA ASN A 113 19.76 -8.57 7.20
C ASN A 113 21.18 -7.99 7.18
N ASP A 114 21.34 -6.66 7.11
CA ASP A 114 22.63 -6.01 7.34
C ASP A 114 23.05 -6.26 8.79
N SER A 115 23.90 -7.28 8.95
CA SER A 115 24.35 -7.81 10.23
C SER A 115 25.59 -7.07 10.73
N SER A 116 25.75 -5.79 10.40
CA SER A 116 26.69 -4.90 11.06
C SER A 116 26.24 -4.66 12.51
N LEU A 117 26.41 -5.71 13.34
CA LEU A 117 25.98 -5.87 14.74
C LEU A 117 26.37 -4.73 15.69
N ASN A 118 27.19 -3.78 15.22
CA ASN A 118 27.76 -2.68 16.00
C ASN A 118 27.28 -1.29 15.55
N MET A 119 26.43 -1.16 14.52
CA MET A 119 25.89 0.12 14.08
C MET A 119 24.42 0.28 14.51
N ARG A 120 24.07 1.50 14.93
CA ARG A 120 22.66 1.84 15.21
C ARG A 120 21.86 1.72 13.90
N PRO A 121 20.69 1.06 13.90
CA PRO A 121 19.85 0.98 12.71
C PRO A 121 19.53 2.38 12.18
N TYR A 122 19.75 2.59 10.88
CA TYR A 122 19.38 3.83 10.21
C TYR A 122 18.23 3.57 9.22
N LEU A 123 17.44 4.60 8.98
CA LEU A 123 16.30 4.54 8.07
C LEU A 123 16.79 4.47 6.62
N ILE A 124 16.36 3.44 5.88
CA ILE A 124 16.62 3.31 4.44
C ILE A 124 15.54 4.06 3.65
N TYR A 125 14.28 3.79 3.97
CA TYR A 125 13.13 4.40 3.33
C TYR A 125 11.93 4.37 4.26
N GLY A 126 11.27 5.49 4.48
CA GLY A 126 10.11 5.56 5.37
C GLY A 126 9.67 6.98 5.62
N GLY A 127 8.71 7.12 6.52
CA GLY A 127 7.99 8.34 6.83
C GLY A 127 7.12 8.81 5.67
N LEU A 128 6.06 9.56 5.98
CA LEU A 128 5.33 10.30 4.95
C LEU A 128 6.25 11.35 4.35
N ASN A 129 6.45 11.35 3.02
CA ASN A 129 7.26 12.37 2.35
C ASN A 129 6.39 13.53 1.85
N GLN A 130 7.02 14.56 1.28
CA GLN A 130 6.31 15.75 0.80
C GLN A 130 5.30 15.43 -0.31
N ASN A 131 5.63 14.52 -1.23
CA ASN A 131 4.74 14.16 -2.34
C ASN A 131 3.53 13.38 -1.81
N ASP A 132 3.75 12.45 -0.89
CA ASP A 132 2.69 11.67 -0.23
C ASP A 132 1.70 12.58 0.49
N TYR A 133 2.21 13.59 1.23
CA TYR A 133 1.38 14.61 1.88
C TYR A 133 0.61 15.45 0.85
N LEU A 134 1.26 15.86 -0.25
CA LEU A 134 0.59 16.66 -1.28
C LEU A 134 -0.53 15.89 -1.97
N LEU A 135 -0.35 14.59 -2.24
CA LEU A 135 -1.42 13.73 -2.73
C LEU A 135 -2.57 13.66 -1.73
N LEU A 136 -2.28 13.40 -0.46
CA LEU A 136 -3.29 13.37 0.61
C LEU A 136 -4.08 14.69 0.69
N ARG A 137 -3.38 15.82 0.60
CA ARG A 137 -3.96 17.17 0.59
C ARG A 137 -4.88 17.38 -0.61
N GLU A 138 -4.46 16.97 -1.81
CA GLU A 138 -5.28 17.08 -3.02
C GLU A 138 -6.51 16.18 -2.97
N MET A 139 -6.38 14.94 -2.47
CA MET A 139 -7.52 14.04 -2.25
C MET A 139 -8.53 14.66 -1.27
N LYS A 140 -8.06 15.26 -0.17
CA LYS A 140 -8.90 15.97 0.80
C LYS A 140 -9.59 17.17 0.17
N ARG A 141 -8.86 18.00 -0.57
CA ARG A 141 -9.39 19.18 -1.28
C ARG A 141 -10.49 18.80 -2.27
N LYS A 142 -10.32 17.68 -2.97
CA LYS A 142 -11.27 17.14 -3.95
C LYS A 142 -12.42 16.34 -3.30
N LYS A 143 -12.46 16.24 -1.97
CA LYS A 143 -13.46 15.46 -1.20
C LYS A 143 -13.51 13.99 -1.60
N LYS A 144 -12.36 13.41 -1.95
CA LYS A 144 -12.24 11.98 -2.29
C LYS A 144 -12.00 11.15 -1.04
N LEU A 145 -12.28 9.85 -1.11
CA LEU A 145 -12.15 8.96 0.03
C LEU A 145 -10.68 8.79 0.42
N ILE A 146 -10.41 8.97 1.71
CA ILE A 146 -9.10 8.75 2.32
C ILE A 146 -9.32 7.75 3.45
N ILE A 147 -8.58 6.64 3.42
CA ILE A 147 -8.42 5.75 4.57
C ILE A 147 -6.95 5.74 4.95
N ALA A 148 -6.70 5.88 6.24
CA ALA A 148 -5.35 5.89 6.80
C ALA A 148 -5.32 5.01 8.05
N GLU A 149 -4.27 4.21 8.18
CA GLU A 149 -3.98 3.45 9.39
C GLU A 149 -3.40 4.37 10.49
N PHE A 150 -3.46 3.89 11.73
CA PHE A 150 -3.16 4.68 12.94
C PHE A 150 -1.75 5.32 12.93
N ASN A 151 -0.76 4.66 12.33
CA ASN A 151 0.64 5.08 12.36
C ASN A 151 1.11 5.90 11.15
N LEU A 152 0.20 6.50 10.39
CA LEU A 152 0.54 7.29 9.21
C LEU A 152 1.48 8.49 9.48
N LEU A 153 1.35 9.16 10.62
CA LEU A 153 2.14 10.35 10.97
C LEU A 153 3.16 10.06 12.07
N GLY A 154 3.40 8.78 12.39
CA GLY A 154 4.39 8.38 13.38
C GLY A 154 5.82 8.72 12.96
N SER A 155 6.77 8.59 13.88
CA SER A 155 8.19 8.48 13.51
C SER A 155 8.31 7.39 12.43
N PRO A 156 9.09 7.55 11.36
CA PRO A 156 10.10 8.59 11.12
C PRO A 156 9.61 9.78 10.26
N THR A 157 8.30 10.01 10.18
CA THR A 157 7.76 11.18 9.46
C THR A 157 8.29 12.48 10.07
N SER A 158 8.86 13.35 9.21
CA SER A 158 9.44 14.61 9.66
C SER A 158 8.42 15.50 10.37
N GLU A 159 8.85 16.22 11.39
CA GLU A 159 7.99 17.17 12.10
C GLU A 159 7.40 18.24 11.19
N LEU A 160 8.17 18.66 10.17
CA LEU A 160 7.73 19.58 9.13
C LEU A 160 6.52 19.08 8.35
N ILE A 161 6.33 17.76 8.23
CA ILE A 161 5.17 17.15 7.57
C ILE A 161 4.05 16.93 8.58
N ARG A 162 4.37 16.46 9.80
CA ARG A 162 3.38 16.22 10.87
C ARG A 162 2.63 17.48 11.30
N LYS A 163 3.29 18.65 11.24
CA LYS A 163 2.70 19.94 11.62
C LYS A 163 1.97 20.67 10.48
N LYS A 164 1.85 20.07 9.29
CA LYS A 164 1.11 20.71 8.18
C LYS A 164 -0.39 20.54 8.37
N ASN A 165 -1.11 21.65 8.31
CA ASN A 165 -2.58 21.72 8.37
C ASN A 165 -3.24 21.39 7.01
#